data_AF-A0A397V3N8-F1
#
_entry.id   AF-A0A397V3N8-F1
#
_cell.length_a   1.000
_cell.length_b   1.000
_cell.length_c   1.000
_cell.angle_alpha   90.00
_cell.angle_beta   90.00
_cell.angle_gamma   90.00
#
_symmetry.space_group_name_H-M   'P 1'
#
loop_
_entity.id
_entity.type
_entity.pdbx_description
1 polymer ?
#
loop_
_entity_poly.entity_id
_entity_poly.type
_entity_poly.pdbx_seq_one_letter_code
_entity_poly.pdbx_strand_id
1 'polypeptide(L)'
;MQQLRDQLQVFKTNLEEFARKYRKDIRKNPMFRARFQKMCSNIGVDPLASNKGFWAEFLGVGDFYYELGVQIIEICLSTRGRNGGLVDLDELKRQLVKMRGGNNSGISGSNSSQEISDDDIIRSIKTLKPLGNGFEILQIGDRKMVRRKVTSLKI
;
A
#
# COMPACT_ATOMS: atom_id res chain seq x y z
N MET A 1 21.51 27.94 -5.49
CA MET A 1 20.12 27.44 -5.59
C MET A 1 19.82 26.73 -6.91
N GLN A 2 20.41 27.13 -8.05
CA GLN A 2 20.23 26.45 -9.35
C GLN A 2 20.78 25.00 -9.35
N GLN A 3 22.04 24.82 -8.95
CA GLN A 3 22.72 23.51 -8.96
C GLN A 3 21.99 22.41 -8.17
N LEU A 4 21.38 22.75 -7.02
CA LEU A 4 20.60 21.79 -6.24
C LEU A 4 19.33 21.34 -6.96
N ARG A 5 18.66 22.26 -7.68
CA ARG A 5 17.48 21.94 -8.48
C ARG A 5 17.86 21.06 -9.68
N ASP A 6 18.99 21.35 -10.31
CA ASP A 6 19.48 20.57 -11.46
C ASP A 6 19.85 19.15 -11.04
N GLN A 7 20.53 18.97 -9.89
CA GLN A 7 20.83 17.66 -9.33
C GLN A 7 19.56 16.87 -8.95
N LEU A 8 18.57 17.53 -8.35
CA LEU A 8 17.27 16.91 -8.05
C LEU A 8 16.54 16.48 -9.33
N GLN A 9 16.65 17.26 -10.41
CA GLN A 9 16.02 16.93 -11.68
C GLN A 9 16.68 15.72 -12.34
N VAL A 10 18.03 15.68 -12.38
CA VAL A 10 18.78 14.51 -12.88
C VAL A 10 18.44 13.27 -12.05
N PHE A 11 18.36 13.40 -10.73
CA PHE A 11 18.02 12.27 -9.86
C PHE A 11 16.60 11.76 -10.10
N LYS A 12 15.62 12.67 -10.32
CA LYS A 12 14.26 12.28 -10.71
C LYS A 12 14.31 11.46 -11.99
N THR A 13 14.85 11.98 -13.10
CA THR A 13 14.92 11.26 -14.38
C THR A 13 15.57 9.87 -14.23
N ASN A 14 16.68 9.77 -13.50
CA ASN A 14 17.33 8.48 -13.26
C ASN A 14 16.45 7.51 -12.46
N LEU A 15 15.75 8.00 -11.44
CA LEU A 15 14.86 7.20 -10.63
C LEU A 15 13.63 6.73 -11.44
N GLU A 16 13.19 7.53 -12.41
CA GLU A 16 12.09 7.20 -13.34
C GLU A 16 12.50 6.08 -14.29
N GLU A 17 13.69 6.20 -14.89
CA GLU A 17 14.25 5.15 -15.74
C GLU A 17 14.47 3.85 -14.98
N PHE A 18 15.00 3.95 -13.75
CA PHE A 18 15.17 2.81 -12.85
C PHE A 18 13.83 2.12 -12.61
N ALA A 19 12.81 2.89 -12.23
CA ALA A 19 11.52 2.34 -11.88
C ALA A 19 10.78 1.77 -13.10
N ARG A 20 10.97 2.34 -14.31
CA ARG A 20 10.50 1.77 -15.57
C ARG A 20 11.19 0.43 -15.88
N LYS A 21 12.52 0.38 -15.73
CA LYS A 21 13.33 -0.82 -16.00
C LYS A 21 12.99 -1.96 -15.05
N TYR A 22 12.80 -1.66 -13.77
CA TYR A 22 12.60 -2.65 -12.72
C TYR A 22 11.15 -2.74 -12.23
N ARG A 23 10.17 -2.27 -13.02
CA ARG A 23 8.74 -2.24 -12.63
C ARG A 23 8.21 -3.60 -12.17
N LYS A 24 8.53 -4.67 -12.91
CA LYS A 24 8.09 -6.03 -12.59
C LYS A 24 8.69 -6.52 -11.27
N ASP A 25 9.95 -6.21 -11.02
CA ASP A 25 10.65 -6.60 -9.80
C ASP A 25 10.11 -5.85 -8.58
N ILE A 26 9.86 -4.53 -8.70
CA ILE A 26 9.22 -3.72 -7.67
C ILE A 26 7.83 -4.29 -7.34
N ARG A 27 7.10 -4.75 -8.36
CA ARG A 27 5.77 -5.31 -8.20
C ARG A 27 5.79 -6.68 -7.52
N LYS A 28 6.76 -7.54 -7.87
CA LYS A 28 6.85 -8.93 -7.40
C LYS A 28 7.51 -9.07 -6.03
N ASN A 29 8.59 -8.33 -5.77
CA ASN A 29 9.43 -8.52 -4.59
C ASN A 29 9.17 -7.45 -3.51
N PRO A 30 8.66 -7.83 -2.32
CA PRO A 30 8.33 -6.88 -1.25
C PRO A 30 9.56 -6.15 -0.69
N MET A 31 10.69 -6.85 -0.55
CA MET A 31 11.93 -6.23 -0.07
C MET A 31 12.45 -5.17 -1.02
N PHE A 32 12.37 -5.44 -2.32
CA PHE A 32 12.79 -4.48 -3.33
C PHE A 32 11.83 -3.30 -3.43
N ARG A 33 10.52 -3.54 -3.33
CA ARG A 33 9.49 -2.48 -3.23
C ARG A 33 9.74 -1.54 -2.05
N ALA A 34 10.02 -2.08 -0.86
CA ALA A 34 10.31 -1.29 0.32
C ALA A 34 11.59 -0.44 0.16
N ARG A 35 12.64 -1.00 -0.44
CA ARG A 35 13.88 -0.27 -0.75
C ARG A 35 13.64 0.86 -1.75
N PHE A 36 12.88 0.58 -2.81
CA PHE A 36 12.51 1.58 -3.80
C PHE A 36 11.75 2.75 -3.17
N GLN A 37 10.78 2.48 -2.32
CA GLN A 37 10.06 3.53 -1.60
C GLN A 37 10.96 4.34 -0.67
N LYS A 38 11.89 3.70 0.04
CA LYS A 38 12.87 4.41 0.87
C LYS A 38 13.71 5.38 0.04
N MET A 39 14.10 5.00 -1.18
CA MET A 39 14.81 5.90 -2.10
C MET A 39 13.94 7.12 -2.47
N CYS A 40 12.66 6.93 -2.78
CA CYS A 40 11.73 8.03 -3.04
C CYS A 40 11.60 8.95 -1.81
N SER A 41 11.38 8.40 -0.62
CA SER A 41 11.18 9.20 0.60
C SER A 41 12.41 10.04 0.99
N ASN A 42 13.62 9.51 0.78
CA ASN A 42 14.86 10.22 1.10
C ASN A 42 15.03 11.53 0.31
N ILE A 43 14.45 11.63 -0.89
CA ILE A 43 14.50 12.83 -1.73
C ILE A 43 13.26 13.73 -1.54
N GLY A 44 12.41 13.43 -0.56
CA GLY A 44 11.17 14.16 -0.30
C GLY A 44 10.05 13.84 -1.29
N VAL A 45 10.13 12.69 -1.99
CA VAL A 45 9.09 12.22 -2.91
C VAL A 45 8.31 11.08 -2.25
N ASP A 46 6.99 11.24 -2.14
CA ASP A 46 6.11 10.13 -1.75
C ASP A 46 5.48 9.50 -3.02
N PRO A 47 5.86 8.26 -3.37
CA PRO A 47 5.29 7.58 -4.52
C PRO A 47 3.80 7.22 -4.34
N LEU A 48 3.23 7.41 -3.14
CA LEU A 48 1.84 7.10 -2.78
C LEU A 48 0.94 8.32 -2.59
N ALA A 49 1.50 9.54 -2.52
CA ALA A 49 0.75 10.72 -2.09
C ALA A 49 -0.09 11.39 -3.19
N SER A 50 0.07 11.04 -4.48
CA SER A 50 -0.59 11.81 -5.54
C SER A 50 -1.05 10.99 -6.72
N ASN A 51 -2.37 10.91 -6.93
CA ASN A 51 -3.01 10.45 -8.17
C ASN A 51 -2.72 11.34 -9.40
N LYS A 52 -2.08 12.50 -9.20
CA LYS A 52 -1.61 13.40 -10.27
C LYS A 52 -0.10 13.61 -10.22
N GLY A 53 0.60 12.77 -9.47
CA GLY A 53 2.03 12.85 -9.28
C GLY A 53 2.73 12.02 -10.33
N PHE A 54 3.86 12.55 -10.81
CA PHE A 54 4.80 11.89 -11.69
C PHE A 54 4.94 10.38 -11.41
N TRP A 55 4.98 9.98 -10.14
CA TRP A 55 5.25 8.61 -9.69
C TRP A 55 4.05 7.66 -9.65
N ALA A 56 2.83 8.14 -9.44
CA ALA A 56 1.65 7.27 -9.41
C ALA A 56 1.29 6.80 -10.82
N GLU A 57 1.30 7.73 -11.79
CA GLU A 57 1.00 7.45 -13.19
C GLU A 57 2.08 6.59 -13.86
N PHE A 58 3.38 6.86 -13.61
CA PHE A 58 4.45 6.10 -14.26
C PHE A 58 4.69 4.71 -13.66
N LEU A 59 4.50 4.52 -12.35
CA LEU A 59 4.96 3.30 -11.69
C LEU A 59 3.87 2.29 -11.38
N GLY A 60 2.59 2.68 -11.38
CA GLY A 60 1.48 1.82 -10.96
C GLY A 60 1.64 1.26 -9.54
N VAL A 61 2.56 1.85 -8.77
CA VAL A 61 2.80 1.50 -7.37
C VAL A 61 1.62 2.01 -6.55
N GLY A 62 1.08 3.19 -6.86
CA GLY A 62 -0.17 3.70 -6.30
C GLY A 62 -1.32 2.71 -6.46
N ASP A 63 -1.55 2.22 -7.69
CA ASP A 63 -2.62 1.25 -8.00
C ASP A 63 -2.55 0.00 -7.12
N PHE A 64 -1.35 -0.55 -6.92
CA PHE A 64 -1.15 -1.69 -6.03
C PHE A 64 -1.60 -1.40 -4.59
N TYR A 65 -1.21 -0.26 -4.03
CA TYR A 65 -1.56 0.11 -2.66
C TYR A 65 -3.05 0.48 -2.52
N TYR A 66 -3.67 1.06 -3.54
CA TYR A 66 -5.11 1.33 -3.57
C TYR A 66 -5.91 0.03 -3.66
N GLU A 67 -5.55 -0.88 -4.56
CA GLU A 67 -6.18 -2.20 -4.68
C GLU A 67 -6.06 -2.98 -3.36
N LEU A 68 -4.87 -3.00 -2.76
CA LEU A 68 -4.64 -3.62 -1.46
C LEU A 68 -5.46 -2.93 -0.35
N GLY A 69 -5.60 -1.60 -0.40
CA GLY A 69 -6.45 -0.86 0.53
C GLY A 69 -7.93 -1.26 0.45
N VAL A 70 -8.48 -1.42 -0.76
CA VAL A 70 -9.86 -1.87 -0.97
C VAL A 70 -10.08 -3.28 -0.40
N GLN A 71 -9.15 -4.20 -0.64
CA GLN A 71 -9.23 -5.57 -0.10
C GLN A 71 -9.17 -5.59 1.43
N ILE A 72 -8.33 -4.75 2.04
CA ILE A 72 -8.28 -4.59 3.49
C ILE A 72 -9.63 -4.11 4.02
N ILE A 73 -10.26 -3.13 3.36
CA ILE A 73 -11.60 -2.64 3.72
C ILE A 73 -12.61 -3.78 3.68
N GLU A 74 -12.65 -4.56 2.59
CA GLU A 74 -13.59 -5.67 2.42
C GLU A 74 -13.44 -6.74 3.51
N ILE A 75 -12.21 -7.12 3.84
CA ILE A 75 -11.93 -8.06 4.93
C ILE A 75 -12.39 -7.50 6.28
N CYS A 76 -12.07 -6.25 6.59
CA CYS A 76 -12.50 -5.63 7.84
C CYS A 76 -14.03 -5.47 7.93
N LEU A 77 -14.73 -5.27 6.81
CA LEU A 77 -16.19 -5.22 6.76
C LEU A 77 -16.81 -6.60 6.99
N SER A 78 -16.33 -7.62 6.27
CA SER A 78 -16.87 -8.99 6.31
C SER A 78 -16.61 -9.72 7.63
N THR A 79 -15.55 -9.35 8.34
CA THR A 79 -15.18 -9.95 9.64
C THR A 79 -15.76 -9.23 10.84
N ARG A 80 -16.35 -8.03 10.66
CA ARG A 80 -16.85 -7.15 11.73
C ARG A 80 -17.79 -7.86 12.72
N GLY A 81 -18.71 -8.68 12.23
CA GLY A 81 -19.67 -9.39 13.09
C GLY A 81 -19.02 -10.42 14.02
N ARG A 82 -17.82 -10.91 13.67
CA ARG A 82 -17.09 -11.94 14.42
C ARG A 82 -16.04 -11.36 15.37
N ASN A 83 -15.41 -10.25 15.01
CA ASN A 83 -14.26 -9.69 15.75
C ASN A 83 -14.48 -8.26 16.29
N GLY A 84 -15.68 -7.70 16.13
CA GLY A 84 -16.01 -6.36 16.62
C GLY A 84 -15.31 -5.22 15.86
N GLY A 85 -14.67 -5.49 14.71
CA GLY A 85 -13.94 -4.49 13.93
C GLY A 85 -12.45 -4.36 14.30
N LEU A 86 -11.90 -5.37 14.97
CA LEU A 86 -10.47 -5.53 15.27
C LEU A 86 -9.93 -6.78 14.57
N VAL A 87 -8.97 -6.61 13.67
CA VAL A 87 -8.35 -7.71 12.92
C VAL A 87 -6.87 -7.77 13.25
N ASP A 88 -6.36 -8.94 13.65
CA ASP A 88 -4.92 -9.16 13.80
C ASP A 88 -4.20 -9.05 12.44
N LEU A 89 -3.01 -8.45 12.40
CA LEU A 89 -2.30 -8.19 11.14
C LEU A 89 -1.90 -9.48 10.41
N ASP A 90 -1.53 -10.54 11.13
CA ASP A 90 -1.19 -11.83 10.53
C ASP A 90 -2.44 -12.51 9.97
N GLU A 91 -3.58 -12.37 10.66
CA GLU A 91 -4.86 -12.86 10.17
C GLU A 91 -5.31 -12.11 8.92
N LEU A 92 -5.18 -10.77 8.92
CA LEU A 92 -5.47 -9.94 7.76
C LEU A 92 -4.60 -10.36 6.57
N LYS A 93 -3.30 -10.59 6.78
CA LYS A 93 -2.37 -11.04 5.75
C LYS A 93 -2.76 -12.41 5.18
N ARG A 94 -3.13 -13.38 6.03
CA ARG A 94 -3.63 -14.69 5.58
C ARG A 94 -4.88 -14.56 4.73
N GLN A 95 -5.83 -13.71 5.14
CA GLN A 95 -7.06 -13.48 4.38
C GLN A 95 -6.80 -12.76 3.05
N LEU A 96 -5.87 -11.80 3.01
CA LEU A 96 -5.44 -11.15 1.77
C LEU A 96 -4.81 -12.12 0.78
N VAL A 97 -3.91 -13.00 1.25
CA VAL A 97 -3.31 -14.05 0.42
C VAL A 97 -4.38 -14.99 -0.10
N LYS A 98 -5.33 -15.40 0.75
CA LYS A 98 -6.46 -16.23 0.33
C LYS A 98 -7.35 -15.53 -0.70
N MET A 99 -7.65 -14.25 -0.52
CA MET A 99 -8.47 -13.47 -1.44
C MET A 99 -7.80 -13.32 -2.82
N ARG A 100 -6.47 -13.19 -2.84
CA ARG A 100 -5.68 -13.07 -4.09
C ARG A 100 -5.31 -14.41 -4.74
N GLY A 101 -5.20 -15.48 -3.96
CA GLY A 101 -4.83 -16.83 -4.44
C GLY A 101 -6.00 -17.79 -4.59
N GLY A 102 -7.20 -17.42 -4.14
CA GLY A 102 -8.33 -18.34 -3.94
C GLY A 102 -9.41 -18.34 -5.03
N ASN A 103 -9.25 -17.63 -6.15
CA ASN A 103 -10.29 -17.53 -7.16
C ASN A 103 -9.78 -17.84 -8.58
N ASN A 104 -10.05 -19.07 -9.02
CA ASN A 104 -10.37 -19.42 -10.41
C ASN A 104 -11.69 -18.74 -10.85
N SER A 105 -11.82 -17.42 -10.65
CA SER A 105 -13.04 -16.67 -10.93
C SER A 105 -12.75 -15.64 -12.01
N GLY A 106 -12.84 -16.07 -13.26
CA GLY A 106 -13.37 -15.31 -14.41
C GLY A 106 -12.78 -13.95 -14.80
N ILE A 107 -11.77 -13.42 -14.13
CA ILE A 107 -11.08 -12.18 -14.49
C ILE A 107 -9.59 -12.51 -14.66
N SER A 108 -9.25 -12.92 -15.88
CA SER A 108 -7.93 -13.37 -16.33
C SER A 108 -6.84 -12.28 -16.34
N GLY A 109 -6.68 -11.50 -15.26
CA GLY A 109 -5.68 -10.43 -15.17
C GLY A 109 -4.95 -10.30 -13.82
N SER A 110 -5.36 -11.04 -12.78
CA SER A 110 -4.75 -10.90 -11.44
C SER A 110 -3.51 -11.78 -11.31
N ASN A 111 -2.33 -11.15 -11.34
CA ASN A 111 -1.00 -11.74 -11.18
C ASN A 111 -0.90 -12.56 -9.88
N SER A 112 -0.96 -13.88 -10.00
CA SER A 112 -0.81 -14.91 -8.96
C SER A 112 0.60 -15.00 -8.33
N SER A 113 1.35 -13.90 -8.24
CA SER A 113 2.76 -13.92 -7.78
C SER A 113 3.21 -12.66 -7.03
N GLN A 114 2.30 -11.80 -6.58
CA GLN A 114 2.69 -10.64 -5.77
C GLN A 114 2.66 -10.97 -4.29
N GLU A 115 3.84 -11.11 -3.69
CA GLU A 115 3.97 -11.27 -2.24
C GLU A 115 3.63 -9.95 -1.52
N ILE A 116 2.85 -10.06 -0.45
CA ILE A 116 2.43 -8.94 0.39
C ILE A 116 3.23 -9.01 1.69
N SER A 117 3.89 -7.90 2.04
CA SER A 117 4.53 -7.72 3.34
C SER A 117 3.65 -6.92 4.29
N ASP A 118 3.96 -6.99 5.58
CA ASP A 118 3.28 -6.23 6.63
C ASP A 118 3.41 -4.73 6.40
N ASP A 119 4.58 -4.32 5.91
CA ASP A 119 4.89 -2.95 5.52
C ASP A 119 3.98 -2.47 4.38
N ASP A 120 3.59 -3.37 3.47
CA ASP A 120 2.64 -3.03 2.42
C ASP A 120 1.23 -2.79 2.96
N ILE A 121 0.77 -3.65 3.86
CA ILE A 121 -0.52 -3.50 4.53
C ILE A 121 -0.56 -2.18 5.31
N ILE A 122 0.50 -1.88 6.05
CA ILE A 122 0.61 -0.63 6.82
C ILE A 122 0.54 0.60 5.92
N ARG A 123 1.22 0.57 4.77
CA ARG A 123 1.18 1.68 3.81
C ARG A 123 -0.16 1.81 3.13
N SER A 124 -0.78 0.71 2.71
CA SER A 124 -2.15 0.72 2.18
C SER A 124 -3.14 1.32 3.15
N ILE A 125 -3.06 1.01 4.45
CA ILE A 125 -3.95 1.62 5.44
C ILE A 125 -3.71 3.14 5.53
N LYS A 126 -2.46 3.60 5.40
CA LYS A 126 -2.15 5.04 5.39
C LYS A 126 -2.73 5.76 4.18
N THR A 127 -2.82 5.11 3.01
CA THR A 127 -3.45 5.72 1.82
C THR A 127 -4.96 5.86 1.95
N LEU A 128 -5.60 5.17 2.91
CA LEU A 128 -7.04 5.30 3.20
C LEU A 128 -7.39 6.53 4.04
N LYS A 129 -6.41 7.21 4.66
CA LYS A 129 -6.65 8.39 5.52
C LYS A 129 -7.54 9.49 4.89
N PRO A 130 -7.39 9.83 3.59
CA PRO A 130 -8.23 10.85 2.96
C PRO A 130 -9.72 10.49 2.88
N LEU A 131 -10.08 9.20 2.98
CA LEU A 131 -11.47 8.73 2.95
C LEU A 131 -12.21 8.92 4.30
N GLY A 132 -11.60 9.66 5.22
CA GLY A 132 -11.96 9.69 6.64
C GLY A 132 -11.16 8.64 7.39
N ASN A 133 -10.74 8.96 8.62
CA ASN A 133 -9.87 8.12 9.46
C ASN A 133 -10.56 6.82 9.94
N GLY A 134 -11.19 6.06 9.06
CA GLY A 134 -11.98 4.87 9.36
C GLY A 134 -11.15 3.63 9.68
N PHE A 135 -9.83 3.65 9.45
CA PHE A 135 -8.93 2.55 9.75
C PHE A 135 -7.68 3.04 10.46
N GLU A 136 -7.21 2.28 11.43
CA GLU A 136 -6.03 2.57 12.23
C GLU A 136 -5.29 1.28 12.59
N ILE A 137 -3.98 1.38 12.73
CA ILE A 137 -3.14 0.30 13.24
C ILE A 137 -2.88 0.57 14.72
N LEU A 138 -3.17 -0.41 15.56
CA LEU A 138 -2.90 -0.40 16.99
C LEU A 138 -1.83 -1.44 17.32
N GLN A 139 -0.95 -1.09 18.25
CA GLN A 139 -0.06 -2.05 18.90
C GLN A 139 -0.72 -2.49 20.21
N ILE A 140 -0.96 -3.79 20.37
CA ILE A 140 -1.52 -4.39 21.59
C ILE A 140 -0.58 -5.52 22.01
N GLY A 141 0.21 -5.27 23.06
CA GLY A 141 1.34 -6.15 23.42
C GLY A 141 2.31 -6.26 22.25
N ASP A 142 2.64 -7.49 21.85
CA ASP A 142 3.55 -7.77 20.74
C ASP A 142 2.83 -7.82 19.37
N ARG A 143 1.51 -7.64 19.34
CA ARG A 143 0.71 -7.79 18.12
C ARG A 143 0.30 -6.45 17.54
N LYS A 144 0.30 -6.38 16.20
CA LYS A 144 -0.30 -5.29 15.44
C LYS A 144 -1.72 -5.67 15.05
N MET A 145 -2.66 -4.77 15.28
CA MET A 145 -4.07 -4.96 14.95
C MET A 145 -4.56 -3.82 14.08
N VAL A 146 -5.41 -4.13 13.11
CA VAL A 146 -6.13 -3.16 12.30
C VAL A 146 -7.52 -2.96 12.90
N ARG A 147 -7.77 -1.74 13.37
CA ARG A 147 -9.06 -1.33 13.94
C ARG A 147 -9.81 -0.49 12.92
N ARG A 148 -11.08 -0.80 12.73
CA ARG A 148 -12.02 0.15 12.11
C ARG A 148 -12.46 1.17 13.15
N LYS A 149 -12.23 2.47 12.90
CA LYS A 149 -12.85 3.54 13.69
C LYS A 149 -14.29 3.71 13.23
N VAL A 150 -15.21 3.74 14.18
CA VAL A 150 -16.52 4.35 13.96
C VAL A 150 -16.30 5.85 14.06
N THR A 151 -16.58 6.60 13.01
CA THR A 151 -16.64 8.04 13.10
C THR A 151 -17.79 8.38 14.02
N SER A 152 -17.52 8.62 15.30
CA SER A 152 -18.45 9.33 16.16
C SER A 152 -18.64 10.70 15.52
N LEU A 153 -19.84 10.98 14.99
CA LEU A 153 -20.27 12.35 14.78
C LEU A 153 -20.07 13.05 16.13
N LYS A 154 -19.09 13.96 16.21
CA LYS A 154 -19.09 14.96 17.26
C LYS A 154 -20.29 15.85 16.93
N ILE A 155 -21.43 15.52 17.54
CA ILE A 155 -22.59 16.39 17.64
C ILE A 155 -22.21 17.53 18.58
#